data_AF-A0A1I6QIQ4-F1
#
_entry.id   AF-A0A1I6QIQ4-F1
#
_cell.length_a   1.000
_cell.length_b   1.000
_cell.length_c   1.000
_cell.angle_alpha   90.00
_cell.angle_beta   90.00
_cell.angle_gamma   90.00
#
_symmetry.space_group_name_H-M   'P 1'
#
loop_
_entity.id
_entity.type
_entity.pdbx_description
1 polymer ?
#
loop_
_entity_poly.entity_id
_entity_poly.type
_entity_poly.pdbx_seq_one_letter_code
_entity_poly.pdbx_strand_id
1 'polypeptide(L)'
;MRDQIYGTIQSAVCAAVEATGKRHQDVAEFLGIRGSTLSYGMEVSETRPGGLGVNYLHRLGADCPAAALPLAQHFAGLAGGVFQSVNVGGVVTSLYAQCGTVAKECGEAQAAIIRAAEKAGGHGNSARANAEALCEIDEAIEALTRARASIVASRDAA
;
A
#
# COMPACT_ATOMS: atom_id res chain seq x y z
N MET A 1 -10.52 17.47 9.50
CA MET A 1 -9.55 16.82 8.59
C MET A 1 -8.34 16.53 9.46
N ARG A 2 -8.15 15.27 9.89
CA ARG A 2 -7.05 14.92 10.81
C ARG A 2 -5.73 14.98 10.05
N ASP A 3 -4.71 15.57 10.65
CA ASP A 3 -3.34 15.65 10.13
C ASP A 3 -2.84 14.25 9.74
N GLN A 4 -2.83 13.93 8.44
CA GLN A 4 -2.18 12.73 7.94
C GLN A 4 -0.67 13.00 7.92
N ILE A 5 0.02 12.49 8.94
CA ILE A 5 1.48 12.61 9.08
C ILE A 5 2.13 11.57 8.15
N TYR A 6 2.17 11.81 6.84
CA TYR A 6 2.85 10.95 5.86
C TYR A 6 4.37 11.14 5.83
N GLY A 7 4.93 11.82 6.83
CA GLY A 7 6.37 12.02 7.03
C GLY A 7 7.05 12.84 5.91
N THR A 8 8.38 12.90 5.96
CA THR A 8 9.18 13.50 4.88
C THR A 8 9.54 12.44 3.83
N ILE A 9 9.85 12.85 2.60
CA ILE A 9 10.34 11.93 1.57
C ILE A 9 11.63 11.23 2.02
N GLN A 10 12.49 11.91 2.78
CA GLN A 10 13.72 11.35 3.35
C GLN A 10 13.43 10.23 4.35
N SER A 11 12.41 10.39 5.20
CA SER A 11 11.94 9.32 6.09
C SER A 11 11.49 8.10 5.28
N ALA A 12 10.79 8.33 4.16
CA ALA A 12 10.35 7.25 3.27
C ALA A 12 11.53 6.56 2.55
N VAL A 13 12.55 7.32 2.13
CA VAL A 13 13.77 6.77 1.52
C VAL A 13 14.58 5.97 2.54
N CYS A 14 14.73 6.46 3.77
CA CYS A 14 15.40 5.74 4.85
C CYS A 14 14.70 4.41 5.13
N ALA A 15 13.37 4.43 5.32
CA ALA A 15 12.57 3.23 5.52
C ALA A 15 12.66 2.26 4.33
N ALA A 16 12.73 2.76 3.10
CA ALA A 16 12.91 1.93 1.91
C ALA A 16 14.27 1.21 1.91
N VAL A 17 15.35 1.89 2.30
CA VAL A 17 16.69 1.28 2.43
C VAL A 17 16.70 0.25 3.55
N GLU A 18 16.13 0.57 4.71
CA GLU A 18 16.04 -0.34 5.86
C GLU A 18 15.20 -1.59 5.55
N ALA A 19 14.12 -1.45 4.79
CA ALA A 19 13.25 -2.56 4.38
C ALA A 19 13.96 -3.62 3.52
N THR A 20 15.16 -3.31 2.98
CA THR A 20 15.98 -4.31 2.29
C THR A 20 16.60 -5.34 3.24
N GLY A 21 16.75 -5.01 4.53
CA GLY A 21 17.50 -5.82 5.49
C GLY A 21 19.00 -5.92 5.21
N LYS A 22 19.52 -5.22 4.19
CA LYS A 22 20.93 -5.21 3.79
C LYS A 22 21.66 -4.09 4.52
N ARG A 23 22.99 -4.21 4.67
CA ARG A 23 23.80 -3.11 5.21
C ARG A 23 23.84 -1.97 4.20
N HIS A 24 23.89 -0.72 4.66
CA HIS A 24 23.91 0.46 3.78
C HIS A 24 25.05 0.42 2.75
N GLN A 25 26.20 -0.16 3.10
CA GLN A 25 27.32 -0.31 2.18
C GLN A 25 26.98 -1.25 1.01
N ASP A 26 26.30 -2.36 1.29
CA ASP A 26 25.88 -3.34 0.28
C ASP A 26 24.80 -2.72 -0.64
N VAL A 27 23.90 -1.90 -0.08
CA VAL A 27 22.90 -1.15 -0.86
C VAL A 27 23.57 -0.10 -1.75
N ALA A 28 24.56 0.63 -1.25
CA ALA A 28 25.28 1.63 -2.04
C ALA A 28 26.05 0.98 -3.20
N GLU A 29 26.70 -0.15 -2.95
CA GLU A 29 27.39 -0.96 -3.97
C GLU A 29 26.41 -1.44 -5.05
N PHE A 30 25.29 -2.04 -4.65
CA PHE A 30 24.23 -2.48 -5.57
C PHE A 30 23.71 -1.33 -6.45
N LEU A 31 23.51 -0.15 -5.86
CA LEU A 31 23.03 1.03 -6.59
C LEU A 31 24.11 1.67 -7.49
N GLY A 32 25.38 1.27 -7.33
CA GLY A 32 26.52 1.85 -8.05
C GLY A 32 26.87 3.26 -7.58
N ILE A 33 26.64 3.58 -6.30
CA ILE A 33 26.90 4.89 -5.70
C ILE A 33 27.85 4.78 -4.51
N ARG A 34 28.43 5.92 -4.11
CA ARG A 34 29.24 5.97 -2.89
C ARG A 34 28.32 5.90 -1.67
N GLY A 35 28.80 5.26 -0.59
CA GLY A 35 28.07 5.22 0.69
C GLY A 35 27.72 6.61 1.24
N SER A 36 28.57 7.62 1.00
CA SER A 36 28.29 9.01 1.35
C SER A 36 27.12 9.59 0.55
N THR A 37 26.95 9.22 -0.72
CA THR A 37 25.79 9.61 -1.54
C THR A 37 24.51 8.98 -1.02
N LEU A 38 24.56 7.71 -0.60
CA LEU A 38 23.42 7.05 0.03
C LEU A 38 23.05 7.71 1.35
N SER A 39 24.03 7.93 2.24
CA SER A 39 23.83 8.62 3.52
C SER A 39 23.23 10.02 3.32
N TYR A 40 23.78 10.78 2.38
CA TYR A 40 23.27 12.10 2.02
C TYR A 40 21.85 12.06 1.48
N GLY A 41 21.48 11.03 0.72
CA GLY A 41 20.13 10.85 0.18
C GLY A 41 19.08 10.48 1.22
N MET A 42 19.47 10.03 2.41
CA MET A 42 18.58 9.66 3.52
C MET A 42 18.47 10.75 4.60
N GLU A 43 19.39 11.72 4.62
CA GLU A 43 19.46 12.75 5.66
C GLU A 43 18.41 13.84 5.46
N VAL A 44 17.67 14.17 6.53
CA VAL A 44 16.77 15.33 6.56
C VAL A 44 17.62 16.58 6.77
N SER A 45 17.90 17.33 5.70
CA SER A 45 18.65 18.59 5.77
C SER A 45 17.92 19.73 5.09
N GLU A 46 17.59 20.78 5.86
CA GLU A 46 16.95 22.01 5.35
C GLU A 46 17.93 22.89 4.56
N THR A 47 19.23 22.76 4.82
CA THR A 47 20.26 23.63 4.24
C THR A 47 20.68 23.22 2.83
N ARG A 48 20.46 21.95 2.46
CA ARG A 48 20.60 21.44 1.10
C ARG A 48 19.58 20.33 0.90
N PRO A 49 18.48 20.55 0.15
CA PRO A 49 17.53 19.50 -0.18
C PRO A 49 18.17 18.48 -1.12
N GLY A 50 18.93 17.56 -0.53
CA GLY A 50 19.46 16.37 -1.16
C GLY A 50 18.39 15.29 -1.21
N GLY A 51 18.51 14.39 -2.20
CA GLY A 51 17.64 13.24 -2.32
C GLY A 51 18.28 12.15 -3.16
N LEU A 52 17.90 10.91 -2.87
CA LEU A 52 18.25 9.78 -3.72
C LEU A 52 17.40 9.85 -4.99
N GLY A 53 18.04 9.83 -6.17
CA GLY A 53 17.32 9.93 -7.45
C GLY A 53 16.32 8.78 -7.65
N VAL A 54 15.17 9.07 -8.27
CA VAL A 54 14.08 8.10 -8.47
C VAL A 54 14.52 6.82 -9.19
N ASN A 55 15.51 6.91 -10.08
CA ASN A 55 16.07 5.75 -10.78
C ASN A 55 16.80 4.77 -9.84
N TYR A 56 17.37 5.25 -8.73
CA TYR A 56 17.97 4.39 -7.70
C TYR A 56 16.88 3.72 -6.87
N LEU A 57 15.85 4.46 -6.48
CA LEU A 57 14.69 3.93 -5.76
C LEU A 57 13.94 2.88 -6.57
N HIS A 58 13.78 3.10 -7.88
CA HIS A 58 13.20 2.13 -8.80
C HIS A 58 14.01 0.83 -8.82
N ARG A 59 15.35 0.92 -9.00
CA ARG A 59 16.23 -0.26 -8.98
C ARG A 59 16.17 -0.99 -7.64
N LEU A 60 16.14 -0.25 -6.54
CA LEU A 60 16.03 -0.82 -5.20
C LEU A 60 14.72 -1.58 -5.01
N GLY A 61 13.59 -1.01 -5.44
CA GLY A 61 12.28 -1.66 -5.37
C GLY A 61 12.13 -2.85 -6.32
N ALA A 62 12.83 -2.83 -7.46
CA ALA A 62 12.85 -3.95 -8.40
C ALA A 62 13.64 -5.16 -7.85
N ASP A 63 14.77 -4.92 -7.17
CA ASP A 63 15.56 -5.97 -6.50
C ASP A 63 14.89 -6.45 -5.21
N CYS A 64 14.35 -5.52 -4.42
CA CYS A 64 13.71 -5.80 -3.15
C CYS A 64 12.34 -5.13 -3.09
N PRO A 65 11.24 -5.85 -3.40
CA PRO A 65 9.89 -5.30 -3.38
C PRO A 65 9.48 -4.67 -2.04
N ALA A 66 10.04 -5.15 -0.92
CA ALA A 66 9.82 -4.56 0.41
C ALA A 66 10.29 -3.10 0.50
N ALA A 67 11.33 -2.71 -0.26
CA ALA A 67 11.82 -1.34 -0.33
C ALA A 67 10.85 -0.39 -1.07
N ALA A 68 9.94 -0.91 -1.90
CA ALA A 68 8.96 -0.09 -2.59
C ALA A 68 7.80 0.35 -1.67
N LEU A 69 7.51 -0.40 -0.61
CA LEU A 69 6.36 -0.18 0.27
C LEU A 69 6.36 1.20 0.95
N PRO A 70 7.45 1.67 1.59
CA PRO A 70 7.46 2.96 2.28
C PRO A 70 7.25 4.14 1.32
N LEU A 71 7.80 4.06 0.11
CA LEU A 71 7.61 5.06 -0.94
C LEU A 71 6.15 5.11 -1.41
N ALA A 72 5.55 3.94 -1.64
CA ALA A 72 4.15 3.85 -2.06
C ALA A 72 3.19 4.41 -0.98
N GLN A 73 3.44 4.11 0.29
CA GLN A 73 2.68 4.68 1.42
C GLN A 73 2.82 6.20 1.49
N HIS A 74 4.04 6.73 1.33
CA HIS A 74 4.28 8.17 1.34
C HIS A 74 3.53 8.89 0.20
N PHE A 75 3.66 8.41 -1.04
CA PHE A 75 2.99 9.04 -2.19
C PHE A 75 1.46 8.87 -2.17
N ALA A 76 0.95 7.76 -1.65
CA ALA A 76 -0.48 7.60 -1.43
C ALA A 76 -1.00 8.61 -0.40
N GLY A 77 -0.28 8.80 0.72
CA GLY A 77 -0.60 9.80 1.72
C GLY A 77 -0.60 11.23 1.17
N LEU A 78 0.40 11.58 0.35
CA LEU A 78 0.46 12.86 -0.36
C LEU A 78 -0.76 13.11 -1.26
N ALA A 79 -1.30 12.05 -1.87
CA ALA A 79 -2.49 12.12 -2.70
C ALA A 79 -3.81 12.12 -1.89
N GLY A 80 -3.75 12.13 -0.56
CA GLY A 80 -4.91 12.00 0.32
C GLY A 80 -5.51 10.60 0.38
N GLY A 81 -4.76 9.59 -0.08
CA GLY A 81 -5.14 8.19 -0.09
C GLY A 81 -4.45 7.36 0.98
N VAL A 82 -4.65 6.05 0.91
CA VAL A 82 -3.98 5.04 1.73
C VAL A 82 -3.39 3.99 0.79
N PHE A 83 -2.18 3.54 1.08
CA PHE A 83 -1.60 2.39 0.39
C PHE A 83 -1.76 1.14 1.26
N GLN A 84 -2.41 0.12 0.72
CA GLN A 84 -2.53 -1.20 1.34
C GLN A 84 -1.82 -2.21 0.46
N SER A 85 -0.72 -2.78 0.96
CA SER A 85 -0.07 -3.89 0.27
C SER A 85 -0.96 -5.11 0.33
N VAL A 86 -1.04 -5.83 -0.79
CA VAL A 86 -1.81 -7.06 -0.85
C VAL A 86 -0.84 -8.20 -0.63
N ASN A 87 -0.86 -8.77 0.56
CA ASN A 87 -0.03 -9.92 0.87
C ASN A 87 -0.57 -11.16 0.15
N VAL A 88 0.13 -11.62 -0.89
CA VAL A 88 -0.19 -12.85 -1.63
C VAL A 88 0.49 -14.07 -0.99
N GLY A 89 1.07 -13.94 0.21
CA GLY A 89 1.87 -14.97 0.89
C GLY A 89 1.11 -16.23 1.34
N GLY A 90 -0.18 -16.35 1.01
CA GLY A 90 -0.89 -17.63 1.08
C GLY A 90 -0.81 -18.33 -0.27
N VAL A 91 -0.42 -19.61 -0.29
CA VAL A 91 -0.64 -20.46 -1.47
C VAL A 91 -2.11 -20.31 -1.86
N VAL A 92 -2.38 -19.73 -3.03
CA VAL A 92 -3.72 -19.65 -3.59
C VAL A 92 -4.08 -21.09 -3.94
N THR A 93 -4.68 -21.80 -3.00
CA THR A 93 -5.01 -23.22 -3.16
C THR A 93 -6.11 -23.42 -4.20
N SER A 94 -6.92 -22.39 -4.47
CA SER A 94 -7.92 -22.40 -5.55
C SER A 94 -8.44 -21.00 -5.90
N LEU A 95 -8.32 -20.59 -7.17
CA LEU A 95 -9.00 -19.39 -7.71
C LEU A 95 -10.53 -19.52 -7.63
N TYR A 96 -11.07 -20.74 -7.72
CA TYR A 96 -12.52 -20.97 -7.59
C TYR A 96 -13.03 -20.65 -6.18
N ALA A 97 -12.26 -20.97 -5.14
CA ALA A 97 -12.62 -20.60 -3.77
C ALA A 97 -12.63 -19.07 -3.60
N GLN A 98 -11.70 -18.37 -4.24
CA GLN A 98 -11.66 -16.90 -4.22
C GLN A 98 -12.87 -16.27 -4.92
N CYS A 99 -13.39 -16.87 -6.01
CA CYS A 99 -14.62 -16.38 -6.63
C CYS A 99 -15.80 -16.41 -5.65
N GLY A 100 -15.91 -17.46 -4.83
CA GLY A 100 -16.94 -17.55 -3.79
C GLY A 100 -16.82 -16.45 -2.74
N THR A 101 -15.60 -16.19 -2.25
CA THR A 101 -15.33 -15.09 -1.32
C THR A 101 -15.67 -13.74 -1.94
N VAL A 102 -15.18 -13.44 -3.15
CA VAL A 102 -15.47 -12.17 -3.83
C VAL A 102 -16.99 -11.96 -4.00
N ALA A 103 -17.72 -12.99 -4.43
CA ALA A 103 -19.16 -12.89 -4.58
C ALA A 103 -19.88 -12.61 -3.25
N LYS A 104 -19.45 -13.25 -2.15
CA LYS A 104 -19.97 -13.02 -0.80
C LYS A 104 -19.73 -11.57 -0.37
N GLU A 105 -18.48 -11.13 -0.33
CA GLU A 105 -18.12 -9.80 0.20
C GLU A 105 -18.76 -8.68 -0.64
N CYS A 106 -18.80 -8.81 -1.98
CA CYS A 106 -19.50 -7.84 -2.83
C CYS A 106 -21.02 -7.82 -2.60
N GLY A 107 -21.63 -8.97 -2.32
CA GLY A 107 -23.05 -9.06 -1.99
C GLY A 107 -23.38 -8.41 -0.64
N GLU A 108 -22.52 -8.62 0.37
CA GLU A 108 -22.66 -8.00 1.70
C GLU A 108 -22.49 -6.48 1.63
N ALA A 109 -21.48 -5.98 0.90
CA ALA A 109 -21.30 -4.57 0.60
C ALA A 109 -22.51 -3.96 -0.12
N GLN A 110 -23.03 -4.61 -1.16
CA GLN A 110 -24.22 -4.14 -1.87
C GLN A 110 -25.44 -4.05 -0.95
N ALA A 111 -25.66 -5.08 -0.11
CA ALA A 111 -26.77 -5.08 0.85
C ALA A 111 -26.62 -3.97 1.91
N ALA A 112 -25.40 -3.70 2.39
CA ALA A 112 -25.13 -2.63 3.33
C ALA A 112 -25.36 -1.23 2.73
N ILE A 113 -24.96 -1.02 1.48
CA ILE A 113 -25.22 0.22 0.74
C ILE A 113 -26.74 0.48 0.60
N ILE A 114 -27.52 -0.55 0.24
CA ILE A 114 -28.98 -0.43 0.13
C ILE A 114 -29.59 -0.02 1.48
N ARG A 115 -29.19 -0.69 2.57
CA ARG A 115 -29.66 -0.36 3.93
C ARG A 115 -29.28 1.05 4.36
N ALA A 116 -28.09 1.52 4.00
CA ALA A 116 -27.65 2.89 4.26
C ALA A 116 -28.50 3.91 3.49
N ALA A 117 -28.79 3.64 2.22
CA ALA A 117 -29.63 4.48 1.36
C ALA A 117 -31.08 4.58 1.89
N GLU A 118 -31.68 3.47 2.31
CA GLU A 118 -33.02 3.46 2.92
C GLU A 118 -33.10 4.34 4.18
N LYS A 119 -32.02 4.37 4.97
CA LYS A 119 -31.93 5.14 6.22
C LYS A 119 -31.52 6.59 6.02
N ALA A 120 -31.06 6.98 4.82
CA ALA A 120 -30.60 8.35 4.54
C ALA A 120 -31.72 9.41 4.69
N GLY A 121 -32.99 9.01 4.56
CA GLY A 121 -34.15 9.89 4.77
C GLY A 121 -34.75 9.90 6.19
N GLY A 122 -34.24 9.07 7.11
CA GLY A 122 -34.81 8.89 8.45
C GLY A 122 -34.05 9.62 9.56
N HIS A 123 -34.77 10.19 10.54
CA HIS A 123 -34.16 10.79 11.73
C HIS A 123 -33.63 9.69 12.67
N GLY A 124 -32.32 9.51 12.74
CA GLY A 124 -31.66 8.91 13.91
C GLY A 124 -30.79 7.66 13.73
N ASN A 125 -30.55 7.13 12.53
CA ASN A 125 -29.69 5.94 12.38
C ASN A 125 -28.84 5.89 11.09
N SER A 126 -28.73 7.01 10.37
CA SER A 126 -28.00 7.11 9.10
C SER A 126 -26.48 7.03 9.27
N ALA A 127 -25.92 7.66 10.30
CA ALA A 127 -24.47 7.66 10.54
C ALA A 127 -23.91 6.26 10.79
N ARG A 128 -24.62 5.44 11.57
CA ARG A 128 -24.23 4.05 11.84
C ARG A 128 -24.33 3.19 10.58
N ALA A 129 -25.43 3.29 9.84
CA ALA A 129 -25.61 2.54 8.60
C ALA A 129 -24.57 2.90 7.53
N ASN A 130 -24.18 4.18 7.46
CA ASN A 130 -23.09 4.63 6.59
C ASN A 130 -21.74 4.05 7.02
N ALA A 131 -21.45 4.01 8.33
CA ALA A 131 -20.21 3.42 8.83
C ALA A 131 -20.15 1.90 8.57
N GLU A 132 -21.26 1.19 8.77
CA GLU A 132 -21.38 -0.23 8.43
C GLU A 132 -21.17 -0.45 6.93
N ALA A 133 -21.81 0.36 6.07
CA ALA A 133 -21.62 0.25 4.62
C ALA A 133 -20.18 0.52 4.17
N LEU A 134 -19.48 1.48 4.79
CA LEU A 134 -18.07 1.72 4.50
C LEU A 134 -17.18 0.53 4.89
N CYS A 135 -17.44 -0.08 6.06
CA CYS A 135 -16.71 -1.28 6.50
C CYS A 135 -16.85 -2.43 5.49
N GLU A 136 -18.08 -2.71 5.06
CA GLU A 136 -18.39 -3.78 4.12
C GLU A 136 -17.80 -3.50 2.72
N ILE A 137 -17.77 -2.22 2.30
CA ILE A 137 -17.09 -1.81 1.07
C ILE A 137 -15.58 -2.08 1.17
N ASP A 138 -14.95 -1.74 2.29
CA ASP A 138 -13.51 -1.96 2.49
C ASP A 138 -13.17 -3.46 2.46
N GLU A 139 -14.01 -4.32 3.06
CA GLU A 139 -13.88 -5.78 3.01
C GLU A 139 -14.01 -6.33 1.58
N ALA A 140 -14.98 -5.82 0.80
CA ALA A 140 -15.13 -6.20 -0.61
C ALA A 140 -13.93 -5.75 -1.47
N ILE A 141 -13.40 -4.55 -1.23
CA ILE A 141 -12.18 -4.05 -1.89
C ILE A 141 -11.00 -4.94 -1.56
N GLU A 142 -10.83 -5.33 -0.29
CA GLU A 142 -9.76 -6.23 0.13
C GLU A 142 -9.87 -7.59 -0.59
N ALA A 143 -11.06 -8.17 -0.64
CA ALA A 143 -11.30 -9.45 -1.32
C ALA A 143 -10.98 -9.38 -2.82
N LEU A 144 -11.43 -8.33 -3.51
CA LEU A 144 -11.13 -8.11 -4.93
C LEU A 144 -9.63 -7.91 -5.18
N THR A 145 -8.97 -7.13 -4.32
CA THR A 145 -7.55 -6.84 -4.49
C THR A 145 -6.70 -8.09 -4.22
N ARG A 146 -7.08 -8.93 -3.24
CA ARG A 146 -6.49 -10.24 -2.98
C ARG A 146 -6.64 -11.20 -4.15
N ALA A 147 -7.84 -11.26 -4.75
CA ALA A 147 -8.09 -12.07 -5.95
C ALA A 147 -7.24 -11.58 -7.14
N ARG A 148 -7.16 -10.28 -7.38
CA ARG A 148 -6.29 -9.69 -8.41
C ARG A 148 -4.83 -10.07 -8.19
N ALA A 149 -4.31 -9.89 -6.98
CA ALA A 149 -2.93 -10.20 -6.67
C ALA A 149 -2.60 -11.69 -6.84
N SER A 150 -3.57 -12.56 -6.55
CA SER A 150 -3.48 -14.01 -6.78
C SER A 150 -3.35 -14.37 -8.27
N ILE A 151 -4.11 -13.69 -9.14
CA ILE A 151 -4.04 -13.86 -10.60
C ILE A 151 -2.70 -13.34 -11.16
N VAL A 152 -2.19 -12.23 -10.61
CA VAL A 152 -0.87 -11.71 -11.02
C VAL A 152 0.23 -12.68 -10.62
N ALA A 153 0.21 -13.19 -9.38
CA ALA A 153 1.20 -14.14 -8.91
C ALA A 153 1.19 -15.46 -9.71
N SER A 154 0.02 -15.95 -10.13
CA SER A 154 -0.06 -17.16 -10.96
C SER A 154 0.45 -16.96 -12.40
N ARG A 155 0.45 -15.71 -12.90
CA ARG A 155 0.99 -15.36 -14.21
C ARG A 155 2.52 -15.36 -14.21
N ASP A 156 3.15 -14.92 -13.13
CA ASP A 156 4.61 -14.83 -13.03
C ASP A 156 5.27 -16.19 -12.70
N ALA A 157 4.47 -17.19 -12.30
CA ALA A 157 4.92 -18.56 -12.01
C ALA A 157 4.86 -19.51 -13.24
N ALA A 158 4.36 -19.03 -14.38
CA ALA A 158 4.20 -19.78 -15.63
C ALA A 158 5.20 -19.32 -16.69
#